data_AF-A0AA47BSZ3-F1
#
_entry.id   AF-A0AA47BSZ3-F1
#
_cell.length_a   1.000
_cell.length_b   1.000
_cell.length_c   1.000
_cell.angle_alpha   90.00
_cell.angle_beta   90.00
_cell.angle_gamma   90.00
#
_symmetry.space_group_name_H-M   'P 1'
#
loop_
_entity.id
_entity.type
_entity.pdbx_description
1 polymer ?
#
loop_
_entity_poly.entity_id
_entity_poly.type
_entity_poly.pdbx_seq_one_letter_code
_entity_poly.pdbx_strand_id
1 'polypeptide(L)'
;MVKKILQDGSPCNKCAQAESILRKRGYWNQIDRVVYTRDGEENSEGVKLAQKHNVKIAPFFIVNENNESPRVYTRLFEFINKELAQAPHQSNQQNVRNNQDAQFESNTGSDFEKTASGRIQIADIESANRGYATLSPPEILTHAQSDFGKKLALAFSGAEDVVLIDMACRNNLLFTAFCLDTGRLHPETYFFIEKVRNHYKLTLEVFTPSPTLLQPFLREKGINSFYQNGHAECCGIRKIEPLSRALKNYESWATGLRRDQSPATRSYLKYIEIDQRNRNLNGEPLIKINPLLDWSSKQVWDYIRTNKIPYNPLHDAGFRSIGCQPCTRPLRPGEHERAARWWWENETKRECGIHF
;
A
#
# COMPACT_ATOMS: atom_id res chain seq x y z
N MET A 1 26.45 13.82 3.83
CA MET A 1 25.01 14.15 4.07
C MET A 1 24.90 15.42 4.88
N VAL A 2 24.06 16.37 4.46
CA VAL A 2 23.73 17.57 5.26
C VAL A 2 22.35 17.39 5.90
N LYS A 3 22.24 17.64 7.20
CA LYS A 3 21.03 17.54 8.02
C LYS A 3 20.68 18.92 8.60
N LYS A 4 19.42 19.08 9.02
CA LYS A 4 18.94 20.23 9.77
C LYS A 4 18.55 19.82 11.18
N ILE A 5 18.97 20.63 12.15
CA ILE A 5 18.56 20.60 13.54
C ILE A 5 17.67 21.81 13.79
N LEU A 6 16.53 21.59 14.45
CA LEU A 6 15.56 22.61 14.83
C LEU A 6 16.06 23.36 16.09
N GLN A 7 15.39 24.46 16.44
CA GLN A 7 15.76 25.27 17.62
C GLN A 7 15.71 24.47 18.93
N ASP A 8 14.86 23.45 19.02
CA ASP A 8 14.74 22.56 20.18
C ASP A 8 15.84 21.48 20.25
N GLY A 9 16.81 21.50 19.33
CA GLY A 9 17.90 20.52 19.24
C GLY A 9 17.52 19.21 18.56
N SER A 10 16.26 19.01 18.18
CA SER A 10 15.80 17.82 17.47
C SER A 10 16.15 17.87 15.98
N PRO A 11 16.42 16.72 15.32
CA PRO A 11 16.60 16.69 13.88
C PRO A 11 15.28 16.98 13.16
N CYS A 12 15.36 17.68 12.03
CA CYS A 12 14.20 17.89 11.16
C CYS A 12 13.56 16.54 10.76
N ASN A 13 12.23 16.46 10.69
CA ASN A 13 11.52 15.20 10.39
C ASN A 13 12.05 14.49 9.14
N LYS A 14 12.31 15.25 8.06
CA LYS A 14 12.87 14.70 6.81
C LYS A 14 14.31 14.19 6.98
N CYS A 15 15.08 14.82 7.85
CA CYS A 15 16.46 14.47 8.15
C CYS A 15 16.53 13.17 8.96
N ALA A 16 15.66 13.04 9.97
CA ALA A 16 15.50 11.83 10.76
C ALA A 16 15.01 10.65 9.89
N GLN A 17 14.02 10.90 9.03
CA GLN A 17 13.51 9.90 8.10
C GLN A 17 14.59 9.43 7.13
N ALA A 18 15.40 10.35 6.58
CA ALA A 18 16.46 9.99 5.64
C ALA A 18 17.57 9.14 6.28
N GLU A 19 18.00 9.50 7.49
CA GLU A 19 18.97 8.69 8.24
C GLU A 19 18.41 7.30 8.59
N SER A 20 17.17 7.23 9.06
CA SER A 20 16.51 5.95 9.37
C SER A 20 16.49 5.02 8.15
N ILE A 21 16.14 5.54 6.97
CA ILE A 21 16.13 4.77 5.72
C ILE A 21 17.54 4.29 5.34
N LEU A 22 18.56 5.15 5.42
CA LEU A 22 19.94 4.77 5.11
C LEU A 22 20.47 3.69 6.06
N ARG A 23 20.17 3.80 7.36
CA ARG A 23 20.56 2.79 8.37
C ARG A 23 19.85 1.46 8.16
N LYS A 24 18.51 1.48 8.03
CA LYS A 24 17.71 0.26 7.82
C LYS A 24 18.11 -0.50 6.55
N ARG A 25 18.57 0.20 5.51
CA ARG A 25 19.01 -0.40 4.24
C ARG A 25 20.51 -0.74 4.19
N GLY A 26 21.25 -0.60 5.29
CA GLY A 26 22.69 -0.89 5.34
C GLY A 26 23.58 0.10 4.59
N TYR A 27 23.02 1.19 4.08
CA TYR A 27 23.76 2.22 3.33
C TYR A 27 24.43 3.26 4.23
N TRP A 28 24.12 3.28 5.53
CA TRP A 28 24.67 4.28 6.45
C TRP A 28 26.21 4.24 6.51
N ASN A 29 26.80 3.06 6.40
CA ASN A 29 28.25 2.88 6.42
C ASN A 29 28.96 3.47 5.19
N GLN A 30 28.20 3.83 4.15
CA GLN A 30 28.72 4.49 2.94
C GLN A 30 28.60 6.02 3.02
N ILE A 31 28.16 6.58 4.16
CA ILE A 31 28.09 8.02 4.37
C ILE A 31 29.36 8.48 5.09
N ASP A 32 30.30 9.06 4.33
CA ASP A 32 31.60 9.47 4.87
C ASP A 32 31.48 10.54 5.96
N ARG A 33 30.52 11.47 5.79
CA ARG A 33 30.42 12.65 6.65
C ARG A 33 29.00 13.17 6.78
N VAL A 34 28.61 13.52 8.01
CA VAL A 34 27.34 14.19 8.32
C VAL A 34 27.62 15.61 8.80
N VAL A 35 27.01 16.60 8.16
CA VAL A 35 27.14 18.04 8.48
C VAL A 35 25.77 18.59 8.87
N TYR A 36 25.73 19.54 9.81
CA TYR A 36 24.49 20.08 10.35
C TYR A 36 24.28 21.56 10.00
N THR A 37 23.03 21.90 9.69
CA THR A 37 22.47 23.25 9.67
C THR A 37 21.66 23.44 10.95
N ARG A 38 21.83 24.58 11.63
CA ARG A 38 21.02 24.96 12.79
C ARG A 38 20.28 26.25 12.47
N ASP A 39 19.02 26.33 12.86
CA ASP A 39 18.23 27.55 12.70
C ASP A 39 18.84 28.68 13.54
N GLY A 40 19.23 29.78 12.89
CA GLY A 40 19.86 30.95 13.53
C GLY A 40 21.39 31.01 13.48
N GLU A 41 22.08 29.95 13.03
CA GLU A 41 23.54 29.95 12.85
C GLU A 41 23.92 30.13 11.37
N GLU A 42 23.93 31.38 10.89
CA GLU A 42 24.17 31.70 9.47
C GLU A 42 25.56 31.28 8.95
N ASN A 43 26.51 31.06 9.86
CA ASN A 43 27.90 30.71 9.52
C ASN A 43 28.24 29.22 9.68
N SER A 44 27.26 28.37 9.96
CA SER A 44 27.47 26.93 10.09
C SER A 44 27.95 26.32 8.76
N GLU A 45 28.76 25.26 8.84
CA GLU A 45 29.29 24.58 7.65
C GLU A 45 28.16 24.06 6.73
N GLY A 46 27.07 23.57 7.32
CA GLY A 46 25.91 23.12 6.55
C GLY A 46 25.24 24.25 5.78
N VAL A 47 25.20 25.46 6.35
CA VAL A 47 24.60 26.64 5.69
C VAL A 47 25.49 27.09 4.53
N LYS A 48 26.82 27.11 4.74
CA LYS A 48 27.80 27.39 3.66
C LYS A 48 27.70 26.39 2.52
N LEU A 49 27.54 25.10 2.81
CA LEU A 49 27.33 24.06 1.78
C LEU A 49 25.99 24.25 1.05
N ALA A 50 24.92 24.60 1.77
CA ALA A 50 23.61 24.88 1.18
C ALA A 50 23.67 26.08 0.23
N GLN A 51 24.33 27.18 0.62
CA GLN A 51 24.54 28.35 -0.22
C GLN A 51 25.43 28.04 -1.44
N LYS A 52 26.57 27.40 -1.23
CA LYS A 52 27.52 27.02 -2.29
C LYS A 52 26.87 26.19 -3.41
N HIS A 53 25.96 25.29 -3.03
CA HIS A 53 25.28 24.39 -3.97
C HIS A 53 23.85 24.82 -4.32
N ASN A 54 23.43 26.03 -3.94
CA ASN A 54 22.09 26.58 -4.18
C ASN A 54 20.93 25.66 -3.74
N VAL A 55 21.07 25.02 -2.57
CA VAL A 55 20.07 24.14 -1.98
C VAL A 55 19.38 24.86 -0.82
N LYS A 56 18.04 24.92 -0.85
CA LYS A 56 17.25 25.65 0.17
C LYS A 56 16.81 24.79 1.36
N ILE A 57 16.80 23.46 1.22
CA ILE A 57 16.15 22.55 2.18
C ILE A 57 17.03 21.34 2.45
N ALA A 58 17.20 20.99 3.73
CA ALA A 58 17.81 19.73 4.18
C ALA A 58 16.74 18.62 4.39
N PRO A 59 17.10 17.33 4.28
CA PRO A 59 18.44 16.82 4.00
C PRO A 59 18.80 16.88 2.51
N PHE A 60 20.10 17.00 2.23
CA PHE A 60 20.66 16.83 0.89
C PHE A 60 22.02 16.12 0.97
N PHE A 61 22.47 15.58 -0.15
CA PHE A 61 23.65 14.74 -0.25
C PHE A 61 24.59 15.35 -1.28
N ILE A 62 25.87 15.39 -0.95
CA ILE A 62 26.92 15.84 -1.85
C ILE A 62 27.83 14.65 -2.05
N VAL A 63 28.10 14.30 -3.30
CA VAL A 63 29.09 13.30 -3.68
C VAL A 63 30.23 14.01 -4.39
N ASN A 64 31.43 13.84 -3.86
CA ASN A 64 32.66 14.34 -4.47
C ASN A 64 33.36 13.14 -5.11
N GLU A 65 33.67 13.25 -6.40
CA GLU A 65 34.59 12.33 -7.08
C GLU A 65 35.86 13.08 -7.47
N ASN A 66 36.99 12.35 -7.52
CA ASN A 66 38.28 12.95 -7.81
C ASN A 66 38.25 13.60 -9.21
N ASN A 67 38.60 14.88 -9.28
CA ASN A 67 38.65 15.71 -10.50
C ASN A 67 37.29 16.04 -11.18
N GLU A 68 36.16 15.81 -10.51
CA GLU A 68 34.84 16.22 -11.03
C GLU A 68 34.14 17.28 -10.15
N SER A 69 33.18 17.98 -10.76
CA SER A 69 32.32 18.90 -10.01
C SER A 69 31.40 18.12 -9.06
N PRO A 70 31.22 18.56 -7.80
CA PRO A 70 30.39 17.84 -6.82
C PRO A 70 28.96 17.63 -7.31
N ARG A 71 28.47 16.39 -7.24
CA ARG A 71 27.08 16.05 -7.54
C ARG A 71 26.22 16.25 -6.31
N VAL A 72 25.07 16.89 -6.47
CA VAL A 72 24.19 17.27 -5.36
C VAL A 72 22.81 16.66 -5.53
N TYR A 73 22.37 15.93 -4.52
CA TYR A 73 21.08 15.26 -4.48
C TYR A 73 20.21 15.84 -3.38
N THR A 74 19.04 16.37 -3.75
CA THR A 74 18.03 16.89 -2.80
C THR A 74 16.95 15.85 -2.46
N ARG A 75 17.02 14.67 -3.09
CA ARG A 75 16.08 13.57 -2.90
C ARG A 75 16.85 12.32 -2.48
N LEU A 76 16.50 11.76 -1.32
CA LEU A 76 17.17 10.60 -0.74
C LEU A 76 17.22 9.39 -1.69
N PHE A 77 16.09 9.02 -2.29
CA PHE A 77 16.04 7.84 -3.14
C PHE A 77 16.79 8.01 -4.45
N GLU A 78 16.90 9.25 -4.96
CA GLU A 78 17.75 9.53 -6.11
C GLU A 78 19.22 9.31 -5.77
N PHE A 79 19.66 9.83 -4.61
CA PHE A 79 21.01 9.60 -4.10
C PHE A 79 21.31 8.11 -3.91
N ILE A 80 20.42 7.36 -3.23
CA ILE A 80 20.60 5.91 -3.02
C ILE A 80 20.74 5.19 -4.36
N ASN A 81 19.84 5.42 -5.30
CA ASN A 81 19.80 4.66 -6.55
C ASN A 81 20.96 4.97 -7.49
N LYS A 82 21.48 6.20 -7.46
CA LYS A 82 22.58 6.62 -8.34
C LYS A 82 23.95 6.36 -7.75
N GLU A 83 24.11 6.44 -6.44
CA GLU A 83 25.43 6.45 -5.80
C GLU A 83 25.68 5.21 -4.93
N LEU A 84 24.69 4.79 -4.13
CA LEU A 84 24.90 3.75 -3.11
C LEU A 84 24.52 2.35 -3.58
N ALA A 85 23.53 2.25 -4.47
CA ALA A 85 23.04 0.98 -5.02
C ALA A 85 23.88 0.47 -6.21
N GLN A 86 24.80 1.28 -6.74
CA GLN A 86 25.61 0.95 -7.93
C GLN A 86 27.05 0.53 -7.60
N ALA A 87 27.49 0.62 -6.35
CA ALA A 87 28.82 0.16 -5.96
C ALA A 87 28.86 -1.38 -5.92
N PRO A 88 29.68 -2.05 -6.76
CA PRO A 88 29.80 -3.51 -6.71
C PRO A 88 30.49 -3.91 -5.40
N HIS A 89 29.86 -4.80 -4.65
CA HIS A 89 30.48 -5.49 -3.51
C HIS A 89 31.72 -6.25 -3.99
N GLN A 90 32.90 -5.64 -3.87
CA GLN A 90 34.17 -6.35 -3.83
C GLN A 90 34.46 -6.73 -2.38
N SER A 91 34.15 -7.98 -2.02
CA SER A 91 34.90 -8.69 -0.98
C SER A 91 34.66 -10.21 -1.08
N ASN A 92 35.64 -10.85 -1.71
CA ASN A 92 36.19 -12.20 -1.50
C ASN A 92 35.28 -13.44 -1.46
N GLN A 93 35.25 -14.11 -2.61
CA GLN A 93 35.33 -15.56 -2.69
C GLN A 93 36.67 -16.05 -2.11
N GLN A 94 36.66 -16.68 -0.94
CA GLN A 94 37.60 -17.75 -0.58
C GLN A 94 37.11 -18.48 0.67
N ASN A 95 37.25 -19.80 0.64
CA ASN A 95 37.02 -20.78 1.71
C ASN A 95 35.64 -21.42 1.81
N VAL A 96 35.39 -22.33 0.87
CA VAL A 96 34.78 -23.63 1.21
C VAL A 96 35.81 -24.43 2.01
N ARG A 97 35.58 -24.62 3.32
CA ARG A 97 35.83 -25.86 4.09
C ARG A 97 35.74 -25.63 5.62
N ASN A 98 34.97 -26.55 6.23
CA ASN A 98 35.04 -27.09 7.59
C ASN A 98 34.61 -26.26 8.82
N ASN A 99 33.62 -26.86 9.49
CA ASN A 99 33.41 -27.07 10.93
C ASN A 99 33.19 -25.90 11.91
N GLN A 100 32.04 -26.04 12.59
CA GLN A 100 31.80 -25.99 14.05
C GLN A 100 31.99 -24.66 14.80
N ASP A 101 30.90 -24.33 15.50
CA ASP A 101 30.79 -23.60 16.76
C ASP A 101 31.53 -22.27 16.92
N ALA A 102 30.78 -21.18 16.83
CA ALA A 102 31.02 -20.01 17.67
C ALA A 102 29.70 -19.25 17.89
N GLN A 103 29.23 -19.28 19.14
CA GLN A 103 28.18 -18.44 19.68
C GLN A 103 28.55 -16.96 19.54
N PHE A 104 27.60 -16.14 19.11
CA PHE A 104 27.62 -14.70 19.36
C PHE A 104 26.21 -14.27 19.79
N GLU A 105 26.04 -14.10 21.09
CA GLU A 105 24.92 -13.37 21.67
C GLU A 105 25.01 -11.90 21.26
N SER A 106 23.93 -11.36 20.70
CA SER A 106 23.68 -9.93 20.73
C SER A 106 22.25 -9.70 21.21
N ASN A 107 22.18 -9.28 22.46
CA ASN A 107 20.98 -9.00 23.21
C ASN A 107 20.55 -7.55 22.91
N THR A 108 19.52 -7.35 22.09
CA THR A 108 18.71 -6.12 22.09
C THR A 108 17.26 -6.50 21.84
N GLY A 109 16.47 -6.46 22.91
CA GLY A 109 15.09 -6.92 22.96
C GLY A 109 14.13 -6.17 22.05
N SER A 110 13.44 -6.96 21.23
CA SER A 110 11.98 -6.91 21.04
C SER A 110 11.58 -8.31 20.61
N ASP A 111 11.00 -9.07 21.53
CA ASP A 111 10.63 -10.49 21.32
C ASP A 111 9.65 -10.64 20.15
N PHE A 112 10.20 -10.99 18.99
CA PHE A 112 9.49 -11.74 17.96
C PHE A 112 10.20 -13.09 17.87
N GLU A 113 9.62 -14.13 18.46
CA GLU A 113 9.99 -15.51 18.15
C GLU A 113 9.71 -15.72 16.66
N LYS A 114 10.76 -15.52 15.85
CA LYS A 114 10.76 -15.94 14.45
C LYS A 114 10.81 -17.46 14.44
N THR A 115 9.66 -18.10 14.29
CA THR A 115 9.63 -19.50 13.88
C THR A 115 10.27 -19.60 12.49
N ALA A 116 10.95 -20.72 12.22
CA ALA A 116 11.86 -20.93 11.09
C ALA A 116 11.22 -20.89 9.67
N SER A 117 9.97 -20.43 9.56
CA SER A 117 9.30 -20.10 8.32
C SER A 117 8.65 -18.73 8.51
N GLY A 118 9.24 -17.67 7.94
CA GLY A 118 8.79 -16.28 8.09
C GLY A 118 7.46 -15.96 7.41
N ARG A 119 6.41 -16.78 7.60
CA ARG A 119 5.04 -16.54 7.16
C ARG A 119 4.16 -16.23 8.36
N ILE A 120 3.27 -15.24 8.26
CA ILE A 120 2.22 -15.03 9.25
C ILE A 120 1.33 -16.27 9.30
N GLN A 121 1.36 -16.98 10.43
CA GLN A 121 0.46 -18.09 10.70
C GLN A 121 -0.84 -17.57 11.33
N ILE A 122 -1.92 -18.34 11.16
CA ILE A 122 -3.23 -18.01 11.73
C ILE A 122 -3.16 -17.81 13.25
N ALA A 123 -2.34 -18.61 13.95
CA ALA A 123 -2.15 -18.53 15.39
C ALA A 123 -1.55 -17.20 15.86
N ASP A 124 -0.82 -16.48 14.99
CA ASP A 124 -0.04 -15.30 15.35
C ASP A 124 -0.73 -13.98 14.95
N ILE A 125 -1.95 -14.03 14.42
CA ILE A 125 -2.64 -12.87 13.84
C ILE A 125 -2.82 -11.71 14.82
N GLU A 126 -3.06 -11.99 16.11
CA GLU A 126 -3.18 -10.92 17.11
C GLU A 126 -1.87 -10.18 17.32
N SER A 127 -0.75 -10.90 17.39
CA SER A 127 0.58 -10.32 17.51
C SER A 127 0.95 -9.55 16.25
N ALA A 128 0.70 -10.14 15.07
CA ALA A 128 0.93 -9.51 13.79
C ALA A 128 0.13 -8.20 13.61
N ASN A 129 -1.13 -8.16 14.08
CA ASN A 129 -1.94 -6.95 14.07
C ASN A 129 -1.35 -5.83 14.94
N ARG A 130 -0.82 -6.15 16.14
CA ARG A 130 -0.14 -5.15 16.98
C ARG A 130 1.12 -4.61 16.30
N GLY A 131 1.87 -5.48 15.64
CA GLY A 131 3.02 -5.07 14.83
C GLY A 131 2.62 -4.13 13.70
N TYR A 132 1.62 -4.51 12.89
CA TYR A 132 1.18 -3.74 11.73
C TYR A 132 0.64 -2.36 12.09
N ALA A 133 0.04 -2.19 13.28
CA ALA A 133 -0.40 -0.88 13.76
C ALA A 133 0.74 0.15 13.93
N THR A 134 2.00 -0.30 13.98
CA THR A 134 3.19 0.58 14.08
C THR A 134 3.84 0.88 12.74
N LEU A 135 3.38 0.25 11.65
CA LEU A 135 3.98 0.32 10.32
C LEU A 135 3.22 1.29 9.42
N SER A 136 3.94 1.93 8.49
CA SER A 136 3.30 2.64 7.39
C SER A 136 2.71 1.67 6.34
N PRO A 137 1.70 2.07 5.53
CA PRO A 137 1.13 1.17 4.53
C PRO A 137 2.15 0.56 3.54
N PRO A 138 3.17 1.29 3.07
CA PRO A 138 4.26 0.68 2.28
C PRO A 138 5.06 -0.38 3.03
N GLU A 139 5.32 -0.18 4.33
CA GLU A 139 6.00 -1.17 5.18
C GLU A 139 5.12 -2.41 5.38
N ILE A 140 3.81 -2.23 5.58
CA ILE A 140 2.83 -3.34 5.64
C ILE A 140 2.86 -4.17 4.35
N LEU A 141 2.79 -3.51 3.18
CA LEU A 141 2.84 -4.20 1.89
C LEU A 141 4.18 -4.93 1.68
N THR A 142 5.29 -4.34 2.12
CA THR A 142 6.62 -4.95 2.02
C THR A 142 6.73 -6.19 2.93
N HIS A 143 6.19 -6.12 4.15
CA HIS A 143 6.13 -7.25 5.06
C HIS A 143 5.27 -8.38 4.48
N ALA A 144 4.07 -8.06 3.99
CA ALA A 144 3.20 -9.03 3.34
C ALA A 144 3.86 -9.70 2.12
N GLN A 145 4.59 -8.93 1.31
CA GLN A 145 5.34 -9.47 0.18
C GLN A 145 6.46 -10.43 0.61
N SER A 146 7.12 -10.15 1.74
CA SER A 146 8.13 -11.04 2.32
C SER A 146 7.52 -12.37 2.79
N ASP A 147 6.35 -12.31 3.42
CA ASP A 147 5.70 -13.49 3.99
C ASP A 147 5.10 -14.38 2.89
N PHE A 148 4.44 -13.78 1.90
CA PHE A 148 3.63 -14.52 0.92
C PHE A 148 4.25 -14.58 -0.48
N GLY A 149 5.28 -13.79 -0.78
CA GLY A 149 5.90 -13.77 -2.10
C GLY A 149 4.87 -13.50 -3.21
N LYS A 150 4.95 -14.26 -4.30
CA LYS A 150 4.01 -14.16 -5.44
C LYS A 150 2.57 -14.60 -5.11
N LYS A 151 2.31 -15.10 -3.89
CA LYS A 151 0.98 -15.50 -3.40
C LYS A 151 0.21 -14.37 -2.72
N LEU A 152 0.74 -13.14 -2.74
CA LEU A 152 0.03 -11.92 -2.38
C LEU A 152 -0.66 -11.30 -3.61
N ALA A 153 -1.99 -11.17 -3.54
CA ALA A 153 -2.78 -10.44 -4.52
C ALA A 153 -3.18 -9.04 -4.03
N LEU A 154 -3.27 -8.06 -4.93
CA LEU A 154 -3.84 -6.74 -4.63
C LEU A 154 -5.21 -6.60 -5.30
N ALA A 155 -6.24 -6.36 -4.50
CA ALA A 155 -7.56 -6.03 -5.01
C ALA A 155 -7.59 -4.58 -5.50
N PHE A 156 -8.03 -4.34 -6.73
CA PHE A 156 -8.21 -3.01 -7.31
C PHE A 156 -9.63 -2.85 -7.86
N SER A 157 -10.39 -1.93 -7.28
CA SER A 157 -11.80 -1.68 -7.60
C SER A 157 -12.02 -0.58 -8.64
N GLY A 158 -10.96 0.12 -9.06
CA GLY A 158 -11.08 1.26 -9.97
C GLY A 158 -11.53 2.55 -9.27
N ALA A 159 -11.13 2.73 -8.00
CA ALA A 159 -11.45 3.90 -7.19
C ALA A 159 -10.18 4.46 -6.52
N GLU A 160 -10.28 5.00 -5.30
CA GLU A 160 -9.15 5.59 -4.58
C GLU A 160 -8.15 4.55 -4.04
N ASP A 161 -8.50 3.27 -4.10
CA ASP A 161 -7.64 2.13 -3.75
C ASP A 161 -6.47 1.91 -4.73
N VAL A 162 -6.41 2.69 -5.83
CA VAL A 162 -5.21 2.82 -6.69
C VAL A 162 -3.95 3.17 -5.90
N VAL A 163 -4.09 3.78 -4.72
CA VAL A 163 -2.98 4.06 -3.80
C VAL A 163 -2.18 2.80 -3.45
N LEU A 164 -2.83 1.64 -3.29
CA LEU A 164 -2.13 0.39 -3.02
C LEU A 164 -1.25 -0.05 -4.18
N ILE A 165 -1.75 0.11 -5.41
CA ILE A 165 -1.02 -0.19 -6.63
C ILE A 165 0.20 0.72 -6.75
N ASP A 166 0.03 2.03 -6.55
CA ASP A 166 1.13 3.00 -6.60
C ASP A 166 2.21 2.69 -5.55
N MET A 167 1.80 2.39 -4.31
CA MET A 167 2.70 2.00 -3.24
C MET A 167 3.48 0.73 -3.59
N ALA A 168 2.80 -0.30 -4.10
CA ALA A 168 3.45 -1.55 -4.48
C ALA A 168 4.46 -1.34 -5.62
N CYS A 169 4.10 -0.58 -6.66
CA CYS A 169 5.01 -0.22 -7.75
C CYS A 169 6.23 0.57 -7.26
N ARG A 170 6.02 1.60 -6.44
CA ARG A 170 7.12 2.46 -5.93
C ARG A 170 8.09 1.72 -5.01
N ASN A 171 7.64 0.64 -4.37
CA ASN A 171 8.47 -0.21 -3.52
C ASN A 171 8.99 -1.45 -4.25
N ASN A 172 8.82 -1.53 -5.58
CA ASN A 172 9.27 -2.63 -6.43
C ASN A 172 8.79 -4.01 -5.93
N LEU A 173 7.55 -4.08 -5.43
CA LEU A 173 6.97 -5.33 -4.95
C LEU A 173 6.58 -6.23 -6.14
N LEU A 174 6.65 -7.55 -5.93
CA LEU A 174 6.25 -8.56 -6.91
C LEU A 174 4.82 -9.02 -6.63
N PHE A 175 3.85 -8.30 -7.19
CA PHE A 175 2.44 -8.54 -6.93
C PHE A 175 1.66 -8.87 -8.21
N THR A 176 0.53 -9.56 -8.03
CA THR A 176 -0.54 -9.58 -9.02
C THR A 176 -1.67 -8.67 -8.53
N ALA A 177 -2.19 -7.84 -9.41
CA ALA A 177 -3.41 -7.09 -9.14
C ALA A 177 -4.59 -7.75 -9.86
N PHE A 178 -5.75 -7.73 -9.22
CA PHE A 178 -6.99 -8.19 -9.84
C PHE A 178 -8.12 -7.16 -9.69
N CYS A 179 -9.05 -7.19 -10.63
CA CYS A 179 -10.25 -6.37 -10.64
C CYS A 179 -11.49 -7.26 -10.83
N LEU A 180 -12.58 -6.88 -10.17
CA LEU A 180 -13.88 -7.53 -10.33
C LEU A 180 -14.74 -6.69 -11.28
N ASP A 181 -14.77 -7.09 -12.55
CA ASP A 181 -15.66 -6.49 -13.52
C ASP A 181 -17.06 -7.08 -13.36
N THR A 182 -17.89 -6.39 -12.59
CA THR A 182 -19.29 -6.80 -12.38
C THR A 182 -20.17 -6.77 -13.64
N GLY A 183 -19.67 -6.22 -14.76
CA GLY A 183 -20.44 -5.92 -15.96
C GLY A 183 -21.42 -4.75 -15.81
N ARG A 184 -21.33 -4.01 -14.69
CA ARG A 184 -22.19 -2.87 -14.33
C ARG A 184 -21.39 -1.74 -13.69
N LEU A 185 -20.09 -1.67 -13.96
CA LEU A 185 -19.25 -0.54 -13.53
C LEU A 185 -19.59 0.70 -14.36
N HIS A 186 -19.15 1.87 -13.89
CA HIS A 186 -19.25 3.08 -14.70
C HIS A 186 -18.28 3.00 -15.90
N PRO A 187 -18.62 3.58 -17.07
CA PRO A 187 -17.67 3.75 -18.17
C PRO A 187 -16.36 4.41 -17.71
N GLU A 188 -16.44 5.43 -16.86
CA GLU A 188 -15.30 6.12 -16.26
C GLU A 188 -14.41 5.18 -15.45
N THR A 189 -14.99 4.20 -14.75
CA THR A 189 -14.25 3.17 -14.02
C THR A 189 -13.48 2.27 -14.99
N TYR A 190 -14.05 1.87 -16.12
CA TYR A 190 -13.32 1.10 -17.14
C TYR A 190 -12.16 1.89 -17.74
N PHE A 191 -12.41 3.15 -18.14
CA PHE A 191 -11.34 4.02 -18.65
C PHE A 191 -10.23 4.23 -17.62
N PHE A 192 -10.60 4.36 -16.35
CA PHE A 192 -9.64 4.53 -15.27
C PHE A 192 -8.83 3.25 -15.01
N ILE A 193 -9.46 2.09 -14.98
CA ILE A 193 -8.78 0.80 -14.84
C ILE A 193 -7.73 0.64 -15.95
N GLU A 194 -8.10 0.93 -17.19
CA GLU A 194 -7.19 0.85 -18.34
C GLU A 194 -6.06 1.90 -18.24
N LYS A 195 -6.38 3.11 -17.79
CA LYS A 195 -5.38 4.16 -17.52
C LYS A 195 -4.36 3.71 -16.48
N VAL A 196 -4.78 3.07 -15.39
CA VAL A 196 -3.89 2.53 -14.35
C VAL A 196 -3.04 1.40 -14.91
N ARG A 197 -3.64 0.46 -15.65
CA ARG A 197 -2.93 -0.65 -16.31
C ARG A 197 -1.79 -0.14 -17.19
N ASN A 198 -2.06 0.87 -18.01
CA ASN A 198 -1.06 1.46 -18.91
C ASN A 198 -0.03 2.32 -18.16
N HIS A 199 -0.46 3.10 -17.16
CA HIS A 199 0.43 3.98 -16.40
C HIS A 199 1.50 3.20 -15.63
N TYR A 200 1.11 2.11 -14.98
CA TYR A 200 2.01 1.29 -14.17
C TYR A 200 2.55 0.05 -14.90
N LYS A 201 2.17 -0.16 -16.18
CA LYS A 201 2.52 -1.32 -17.00
C LYS A 201 2.20 -2.65 -16.31
N LEU A 202 1.01 -2.73 -15.74
CA LEU A 202 0.57 -3.86 -14.92
C LEU A 202 -0.07 -4.94 -15.79
N THR A 203 0.18 -6.18 -15.40
CA THR A 203 -0.71 -7.30 -15.74
C THR A 203 -1.84 -7.29 -14.71
N LEU A 204 -3.01 -6.82 -15.12
CA LEU A 204 -4.21 -6.79 -14.29
C LEU A 204 -5.11 -7.98 -14.66
N GLU A 205 -5.42 -8.84 -13.70
CA GLU A 205 -6.37 -9.93 -13.89
C GLU A 205 -7.80 -9.40 -13.74
N VAL A 206 -8.64 -9.57 -14.76
CA VAL A 206 -10.04 -9.11 -14.73
C VAL A 206 -10.98 -10.30 -14.62
N PHE A 207 -11.77 -10.33 -13.56
CA PHE A 207 -12.75 -11.39 -13.30
C PHE A 207 -14.17 -10.90 -13.52
N THR A 208 -14.88 -11.53 -14.45
CA THR A 208 -16.29 -11.25 -14.75
C THR A 208 -17.23 -12.26 -14.08
N PRO A 209 -18.51 -11.93 -13.83
CA PRO A 209 -19.51 -12.85 -13.30
C PRO A 209 -19.65 -14.11 -14.16
N SER A 210 -19.90 -15.26 -13.53
CA SER A 210 -20.23 -16.48 -14.26
C SER A 210 -21.57 -16.34 -15.01
N PRO A 211 -21.62 -16.58 -16.34
CA PRO A 211 -22.87 -16.58 -17.09
C PRO A 211 -23.86 -17.63 -16.59
N THR A 212 -23.38 -18.77 -16.09
CA THR A 212 -24.22 -19.86 -15.59
C THR A 212 -25.02 -19.47 -14.35
N LEU A 213 -24.52 -18.52 -13.56
CA LEU A 213 -25.22 -17.96 -12.40
C LEU A 213 -25.99 -16.70 -12.77
N LEU A 214 -25.40 -15.85 -13.62
CA LEU A 214 -25.98 -14.55 -13.93
C LEU A 214 -27.20 -14.63 -14.84
N GLN A 215 -27.20 -15.50 -15.87
CA GLN A 215 -28.31 -15.55 -16.83
C GLN A 215 -29.63 -16.00 -16.20
N PRO A 216 -29.69 -17.06 -15.37
CA PRO A 216 -30.93 -17.43 -14.68
C PRO A 216 -31.45 -16.32 -13.76
N PHE A 217 -30.56 -15.72 -12.96
CA PHE A 217 -30.89 -14.60 -12.09
C PHE A 217 -31.51 -13.42 -12.85
N LEU A 218 -30.96 -13.06 -14.00
CA LEU A 218 -31.49 -11.98 -14.83
C LEU A 218 -32.85 -12.32 -15.47
N ARG A 219 -33.06 -13.58 -15.90
CA ARG A 219 -34.37 -14.01 -16.44
C ARG A 219 -35.47 -13.94 -15.40
N GLU A 220 -35.17 -14.36 -14.18
CA GLU A 220 -36.16 -14.43 -13.11
C GLU A 220 -36.42 -13.07 -12.47
N LYS A 221 -35.37 -12.31 -12.15
CA LYS A 221 -35.45 -11.11 -11.30
C LYS A 221 -35.20 -9.81 -12.05
N GLY A 222 -34.82 -9.87 -13.33
CA GLY A 222 -34.50 -8.71 -14.14
C GLY A 222 -33.15 -8.07 -13.83
N ILE A 223 -32.83 -6.98 -14.53
CA ILE A 223 -31.50 -6.36 -14.49
C ILE A 223 -31.22 -5.49 -13.25
N ASN A 224 -32.28 -5.11 -12.50
CA ASN A 224 -32.21 -4.14 -11.42
C ASN A 224 -32.94 -4.60 -10.14
N SER A 225 -33.06 -5.92 -9.92
CA SER A 225 -33.74 -6.51 -8.75
C SER A 225 -33.22 -6.01 -7.40
N PHE A 226 -31.97 -5.52 -7.36
CA PHE A 226 -31.36 -4.99 -6.14
C PHE A 226 -32.08 -3.78 -5.55
N TYR A 227 -32.89 -3.04 -6.32
CA TYR A 227 -33.69 -1.95 -5.77
C TYR A 227 -34.87 -2.45 -4.94
N GLN A 228 -35.43 -3.62 -5.27
CA GLN A 228 -36.56 -4.20 -4.55
C GLN A 228 -36.10 -5.22 -3.49
N ASN A 229 -35.07 -6.01 -3.81
CA ASN A 229 -34.68 -7.19 -3.03
C ASN A 229 -33.40 -6.97 -2.21
N GLY A 230 -32.81 -5.78 -2.31
CA GLY A 230 -31.49 -5.49 -1.75
C GLY A 230 -30.35 -6.02 -2.64
N HIS A 231 -29.16 -5.48 -2.44
CA HIS A 231 -28.01 -5.69 -3.31
C HIS A 231 -27.32 -7.04 -3.14
N ALA A 232 -27.57 -7.74 -2.02
CA ALA A 232 -26.77 -8.88 -1.58
C ALA A 232 -26.70 -10.00 -2.61
N GLU A 233 -27.83 -10.42 -3.19
CA GLU A 233 -27.86 -11.50 -4.18
C GLU A 233 -27.13 -11.12 -5.48
N CYS A 234 -27.40 -9.91 -6.00
CA CYS A 234 -26.72 -9.38 -7.18
C CYS A 234 -25.20 -9.28 -6.95
N CYS A 235 -24.77 -8.80 -5.78
CA CYS A 235 -23.36 -8.76 -5.41
C CYS A 235 -22.79 -10.17 -5.21
N GLY A 236 -23.55 -11.11 -4.66
CA GLY A 236 -23.19 -12.52 -4.54
C GLY A 236 -22.72 -13.09 -5.87
N ILE A 237 -23.53 -12.90 -6.91
CA ILE A 237 -23.25 -13.40 -8.26
C ILE A 237 -22.18 -12.56 -8.97
N ARG A 238 -22.27 -11.22 -8.89
CA ARG A 238 -21.42 -10.34 -9.70
C ARG A 238 -20.08 -9.98 -9.08
N LYS A 239 -19.91 -10.14 -7.76
CA LYS A 239 -18.72 -9.75 -7.01
C LYS A 239 -18.16 -10.88 -6.16
N ILE A 240 -19.00 -11.52 -5.34
CA ILE A 240 -18.50 -12.47 -4.35
C ILE A 240 -18.03 -13.76 -5.02
N GLU A 241 -18.84 -14.33 -5.92
CA GLU A 241 -18.42 -15.50 -6.70
C GLU A 241 -17.15 -15.27 -7.53
N PRO A 242 -17.02 -14.19 -8.34
CA PRO A 242 -15.80 -13.95 -9.09
C PRO A 242 -14.61 -13.65 -8.18
N LEU A 243 -14.81 -13.03 -7.02
CA LEU A 243 -13.76 -12.85 -6.03
C LEU A 243 -13.24 -14.19 -5.50
N SER A 244 -14.14 -15.12 -5.15
CA SER A 244 -13.73 -16.44 -4.70
C SER A 244 -12.92 -17.19 -5.77
N ARG A 245 -13.24 -17.01 -7.06
CA ARG A 245 -12.42 -17.54 -8.16
C ARG A 245 -11.08 -16.83 -8.30
N ALA A 246 -11.06 -15.50 -8.19
CA ALA A 246 -9.83 -14.71 -8.27
C ALA A 246 -8.81 -15.11 -7.21
N LEU A 247 -9.30 -15.40 -6.00
CA LEU A 247 -8.45 -15.69 -4.86
C LEU A 247 -7.90 -17.13 -4.81
N LYS A 248 -8.38 -18.07 -5.63
CA LYS A 248 -7.98 -19.49 -5.54
C LYS A 248 -6.47 -19.72 -5.58
N ASN A 249 -5.75 -18.95 -6.39
CA ASN A 249 -4.32 -19.14 -6.60
C ASN A 249 -3.41 -18.48 -5.56
N TYR A 250 -4.01 -17.79 -4.58
CA TYR A 250 -3.31 -16.93 -3.62
C TYR A 250 -3.46 -17.45 -2.19
N GLU A 251 -2.51 -17.07 -1.33
CA GLU A 251 -2.55 -17.36 0.12
C GLU A 251 -2.97 -16.10 0.91
N SER A 252 -2.70 -14.92 0.34
CA SER A 252 -3.09 -13.66 0.93
C SER A 252 -3.54 -12.64 -0.12
N TRP A 253 -4.30 -11.65 0.33
CA TRP A 253 -4.74 -10.56 -0.50
C TRP A 253 -4.85 -9.26 0.30
N ALA A 254 -4.55 -8.14 -0.35
CA ALA A 254 -4.65 -6.82 0.27
C ALA A 254 -5.79 -6.00 -0.36
N THR A 255 -6.45 -5.20 0.48
CA THR A 255 -7.57 -4.33 0.07
C THR A 255 -7.36 -2.90 0.51
N GLY A 256 -7.92 -1.96 -0.25
CA GLY A 256 -7.92 -0.53 0.08
C GLY A 256 -8.92 -0.14 1.17
N LEU A 257 -9.42 -1.09 1.95
CA LEU A 257 -10.40 -0.85 3.01
C LEU A 257 -9.82 0.05 4.09
N ARG A 258 -10.60 1.05 4.49
CA ARG A 258 -10.25 2.00 5.56
C ARG A 258 -11.32 2.06 6.62
N ARG A 259 -10.89 2.31 7.84
CA ARG A 259 -11.74 2.45 9.02
C ARG A 259 -12.70 3.65 8.92
N ASP A 260 -12.34 4.67 8.15
CA ASP A 260 -13.17 5.87 7.95
C ASP A 260 -14.28 5.71 6.90
N GLN A 261 -14.26 4.63 6.11
CA GLN A 261 -15.25 4.38 5.04
C GLN A 261 -16.60 3.90 5.56
N SER A 262 -16.66 3.34 6.76
CA SER A 262 -17.91 2.84 7.33
C SER A 262 -18.02 3.13 8.83
N PRO A 263 -19.00 3.95 9.24
CA PRO A 263 -19.27 4.18 10.65
C PRO A 263 -19.72 2.90 11.38
N ALA A 264 -20.48 2.04 10.68
CA ALA A 264 -21.07 0.83 11.26
C ALA A 264 -20.03 -0.27 11.54
N THR A 265 -18.91 -0.26 10.81
CA THR A 265 -17.90 -1.32 10.89
C THR A 265 -16.59 -0.87 11.53
N ARG A 266 -16.54 0.40 11.91
CA ARG A 266 -15.37 1.13 12.38
C ARG A 266 -14.63 0.48 13.56
N SER A 267 -15.33 -0.23 14.44
CA SER A 267 -14.75 -0.76 15.69
C SER A 267 -14.05 -2.11 15.56
N TYR A 268 -14.34 -2.90 14.52
CA TYR A 268 -13.89 -4.30 14.47
C TYR A 268 -12.92 -4.62 13.32
N LEU A 269 -12.69 -3.69 12.39
CA LEU A 269 -11.73 -3.89 11.31
C LEU A 269 -10.29 -3.99 11.85
N LYS A 270 -9.54 -4.94 11.30
CA LYS A 270 -8.15 -5.25 11.68
C LYS A 270 -7.21 -5.09 10.49
N TYR A 271 -5.91 -4.91 10.77
CA TYR A 271 -4.90 -4.83 9.70
C TYR A 271 -4.74 -6.16 8.99
N ILE A 272 -4.85 -7.25 9.74
CA ILE A 272 -4.81 -8.63 9.27
C ILE A 272 -6.08 -9.34 9.75
N GLU A 273 -6.79 -9.96 8.82
CA GLU A 273 -8.02 -10.72 9.04
C GLU A 273 -7.89 -12.09 8.38
N ILE A 274 -8.55 -13.11 8.94
CA ILE A 274 -8.71 -14.39 8.25
C ILE A 274 -9.95 -14.31 7.37
N ASP A 275 -9.77 -14.49 6.06
CA ASP A 275 -10.86 -14.65 5.12
C ASP A 275 -11.39 -16.09 5.19
N GLN A 276 -12.34 -16.29 6.09
CA GLN A 276 -13.01 -17.58 6.32
C GLN A 276 -14.03 -17.93 5.24
N ARG A 277 -14.32 -17.03 4.29
CA ARG A 277 -15.24 -17.33 3.19
C ARG A 277 -14.50 -17.91 2.00
N ASN A 278 -13.37 -17.31 1.62
CA ASN A 278 -12.63 -17.70 0.43
C ASN A 278 -11.65 -18.83 0.78
N ARG A 279 -11.37 -19.69 -0.20
CA ARG A 279 -10.43 -20.80 -0.06
C ARG A 279 -9.45 -20.82 -1.22
N ASN A 280 -8.19 -21.09 -0.91
CA ASN A 280 -7.17 -21.33 -1.91
C ASN A 280 -7.37 -22.71 -2.56
N LEU A 281 -6.53 -23.07 -3.54
CA LEU A 281 -6.58 -24.38 -4.21
C LEU A 281 -6.38 -25.57 -3.27
N ASN A 282 -5.75 -25.38 -2.10
CA ASN A 282 -5.55 -26.41 -1.09
C ASN A 282 -6.74 -26.54 -0.12
N GLY A 283 -7.78 -25.70 -0.27
CA GLY A 283 -8.91 -25.68 0.66
C GLY A 283 -8.63 -24.94 1.97
N GLU A 284 -7.58 -24.11 2.03
CA GLU A 284 -7.20 -23.34 3.22
C GLU A 284 -7.80 -21.91 3.15
N PRO A 285 -8.11 -21.30 4.31
CA PRO A 285 -8.53 -19.89 4.36
C PRO A 285 -7.38 -18.97 3.94
N LEU A 286 -7.73 -17.75 3.50
CA LEU A 286 -6.74 -16.76 3.09
C LEU A 286 -6.48 -15.72 4.19
N ILE A 287 -5.32 -15.08 4.13
CA ILE A 287 -5.02 -13.89 4.93
C ILE A 287 -5.43 -12.63 4.16
N LYS A 288 -6.33 -11.83 4.74
CA LYS A 288 -6.73 -10.52 4.20
C LYS A 288 -5.97 -9.42 4.94
N ILE A 289 -5.39 -8.50 4.18
CA ILE A 289 -4.56 -7.42 4.69
C ILE A 289 -5.17 -6.07 4.31
N ASN A 290 -5.23 -5.13 5.24
CA ASN A 290 -5.79 -3.79 5.04
C ASN A 290 -4.71 -2.72 5.30
N PRO A 291 -3.77 -2.46 4.36
CA PRO A 291 -2.64 -1.55 4.61
C PRO A 291 -3.06 -0.11 4.89
N LEU A 292 -4.21 0.31 4.33
CA LEU A 292 -4.75 1.67 4.47
C LEU A 292 -5.72 1.80 5.65
N LEU A 293 -5.79 0.82 6.55
CA LEU A 293 -6.84 0.72 7.56
C LEU A 293 -7.05 2.01 8.35
N ASP A 294 -5.97 2.61 8.87
CA ASP A 294 -6.06 3.84 9.68
C ASP A 294 -5.76 5.12 8.87
N TRP A 295 -5.68 5.04 7.54
CA TRP A 295 -5.64 6.24 6.71
C TRP A 295 -7.03 6.86 6.61
N SER A 296 -7.09 8.18 6.84
CA SER A 296 -8.24 8.99 6.49
C SER A 296 -8.31 9.21 4.97
N SER A 297 -9.50 9.50 4.47
CA SER A 297 -9.78 9.94 3.10
C SER A 297 -8.89 11.12 2.73
N LYS A 298 -8.64 12.06 3.67
CA LYS A 298 -7.71 13.16 3.46
C LYS A 298 -6.29 12.67 3.17
N GLN A 299 -5.76 11.72 3.94
CA GLN A 299 -4.42 11.16 3.72
C GLN A 299 -4.31 10.44 2.38
N VAL A 300 -5.33 9.65 2.00
CA VAL A 300 -5.42 9.01 0.68
C VAL A 300 -5.32 10.05 -0.44
N TRP A 301 -6.15 11.10 -0.36
CA TRP A 301 -6.20 12.14 -1.38
C TRP A 301 -4.95 13.02 -1.42
N ASP A 302 -4.35 13.31 -0.26
CA ASP A 302 -3.08 14.02 -0.19
C ASP A 302 -1.97 13.19 -0.85
N TYR A 303 -1.97 11.87 -0.66
CA TYR A 303 -1.05 10.97 -1.34
C TYR A 303 -1.27 10.95 -2.85
N ILE A 304 -2.52 10.81 -3.31
CA ILE A 304 -2.88 10.84 -4.75
C ILE A 304 -2.38 12.13 -5.41
N ARG A 305 -2.69 13.29 -4.82
CA ARG A 305 -2.29 14.59 -5.36
C ARG A 305 -0.79 14.82 -5.33
N THR A 306 -0.14 14.53 -4.20
CA THR A 306 1.31 14.74 -4.03
C THR A 306 2.11 13.89 -5.01
N ASN A 307 1.67 12.65 -5.23
CA ASN A 307 2.36 11.70 -6.10
C ASN A 307 1.87 11.74 -7.56
N LYS A 308 0.91 12.61 -7.88
CA LYS A 308 0.31 12.76 -9.22
C LYS A 308 -0.22 11.43 -9.78
N ILE A 309 -0.86 10.64 -8.90
CA ILE A 309 -1.43 9.34 -9.23
C ILE A 309 -2.68 9.58 -10.08
N PRO A 310 -2.88 8.83 -11.19
CA PRO A 310 -4.15 8.90 -11.92
C PRO A 310 -5.29 8.45 -10.99
N TYR A 311 -6.42 9.14 -11.03
CA TYR A 311 -7.62 8.77 -10.27
C TYR A 311 -8.86 8.76 -11.18
N ASN A 312 -9.93 8.13 -10.70
CA ASN A 312 -11.20 8.03 -11.41
C ASN A 312 -11.87 9.42 -11.55
N PRO A 313 -12.22 9.89 -12.76
CA PRO A 313 -12.80 11.22 -12.96
C PRO A 313 -14.15 11.42 -12.26
N LEU A 314 -14.85 10.36 -11.86
CA LEU A 314 -16.06 10.48 -11.04
C LEU A 314 -15.80 11.18 -9.70
N HIS A 315 -14.58 11.16 -9.19
CA HIS A 315 -14.24 11.90 -7.98
C HIS A 315 -14.42 13.41 -8.14
N ASP A 316 -14.15 13.96 -9.33
CA ASP A 316 -14.39 15.38 -9.64
C ASP A 316 -15.90 15.66 -9.82
N ALA A 317 -16.69 14.64 -10.14
CA ALA A 317 -18.14 14.70 -10.24
C ALA A 317 -18.86 14.48 -8.89
N GLY A 318 -18.15 14.53 -7.76
CA GLY A 318 -18.74 14.44 -6.42
C GLY A 318 -18.92 13.01 -5.88
N PHE A 319 -18.35 12.00 -6.53
CA PHE A 319 -18.34 10.63 -6.03
C PHE A 319 -17.17 10.42 -5.07
N ARG A 320 -17.44 10.21 -3.77
CA ARG A 320 -16.37 9.85 -2.82
C ARG A 320 -16.14 8.35 -2.70
N SER A 321 -17.20 7.55 -2.72
CA SER A 321 -17.14 6.09 -2.78
C SER A 321 -17.67 5.62 -4.12
N ILE A 322 -16.87 4.87 -4.87
CA ILE A 322 -17.24 4.40 -6.21
C ILE A 322 -17.56 2.90 -6.17
N GLY A 323 -18.60 2.51 -6.89
CA GLY A 323 -18.99 1.11 -7.08
C GLY A 323 -19.63 0.91 -8.46
N CYS A 324 -20.53 -0.06 -8.55
CA CYS A 324 -21.33 -0.25 -9.76
C CYS A 324 -22.20 0.98 -10.02
N GLN A 325 -22.38 1.33 -11.30
CA GLN A 325 -23.16 2.49 -11.74
C GLN A 325 -24.56 2.56 -11.12
N PRO A 326 -25.39 1.49 -11.15
CA PRO A 326 -26.75 1.59 -10.61
C PRO A 326 -26.80 1.58 -9.08
N CYS A 327 -25.68 1.34 -8.40
CA CYS A 327 -25.63 1.23 -6.94
C CYS A 327 -24.77 2.30 -6.29
N THR A 328 -24.36 3.31 -7.07
CA THR A 328 -23.55 4.45 -6.62
C THR A 328 -24.14 5.77 -7.13
N ARG A 329 -24.17 6.81 -6.30
CA ARG A 329 -24.52 8.17 -6.68
C ARG A 329 -23.49 9.17 -6.13
N PRO A 330 -23.42 10.42 -6.63
CA PRO A 330 -22.62 11.44 -5.94
C PRO A 330 -23.20 11.75 -4.55
N LEU A 331 -22.34 12.26 -3.67
CA LEU A 331 -22.77 12.73 -2.35
C LEU A 331 -23.51 14.06 -2.44
N ARG A 332 -24.45 14.25 -1.54
CA ARG A 332 -25.00 15.58 -1.22
C ARG A 332 -24.11 16.27 -0.18
N PRO A 333 -24.15 17.61 -0.08
CA PRO A 333 -23.43 18.34 0.95
C PRO A 333 -23.73 17.78 2.35
N GLY A 334 -22.67 17.51 3.13
CA GLY A 334 -22.78 16.97 4.49
C GLY A 334 -23.01 15.45 4.60
N GLU A 335 -23.25 14.73 3.50
CA GLU A 335 -23.41 13.27 3.56
C GLU A 335 -22.08 12.55 3.83
N HIS A 336 -22.12 11.53 4.67
CA HIS A 336 -21.01 10.59 4.83
C HIS A 336 -20.78 9.80 3.53
N GLU A 337 -19.54 9.43 3.21
CA GLU A 337 -19.21 8.80 1.92
C GLU A 337 -19.94 7.50 1.63
N ARG A 338 -20.35 6.77 2.67
CA ARG A 338 -21.16 5.55 2.56
C ARG A 338 -22.62 5.79 2.19
N ALA A 339 -23.17 6.99 2.41
CA ALA A 339 -24.58 7.30 2.14
C ALA A 339 -24.93 7.27 0.64
N ALA A 340 -23.92 7.40 -0.21
CA ALA A 340 -24.03 7.30 -1.67
C ALA A 340 -24.08 5.85 -2.19
N ARG A 341 -23.91 4.85 -1.33
CA ARG A 341 -23.85 3.42 -1.69
C ARG A 341 -25.10 2.72 -1.19
N TRP A 342 -25.81 2.03 -2.09
CA TRP A 342 -27.08 1.33 -1.76
C TRP A 342 -28.03 2.23 -0.97
N TRP A 343 -28.20 3.48 -1.43
CA TRP A 343 -28.87 4.54 -0.69
C TRP A 343 -30.35 4.26 -0.40
N TRP A 344 -30.95 3.30 -1.10
CA TRP A 344 -32.32 2.83 -0.87
C TRP A 344 -32.42 1.81 0.27
N GLU A 345 -31.31 1.23 0.73
CA GLU A 345 -31.29 0.28 1.84
C GLU A 345 -31.04 0.97 3.19
N ASN A 346 -31.43 0.28 4.27
CA ASN A 346 -31.13 0.67 5.64
C ASN A 346 -29.63 0.78 5.88
N GLU A 347 -29.20 1.76 6.68
CA GLU A 347 -27.79 2.07 6.90
C GLU A 347 -26.96 0.88 7.40
N THR A 348 -27.55 0.02 8.24
CA THR A 348 -26.91 -1.20 8.76
C THR A 348 -26.67 -2.27 7.69
N LYS A 349 -27.31 -2.16 6.52
CA LYS A 349 -27.16 -3.10 5.39
C LYS A 349 -26.29 -2.55 4.26
N ARG A 350 -25.75 -1.33 4.37
CA ARG A 350 -24.95 -0.70 3.29
C ARG A 350 -23.51 -1.23 3.21
N GLU A 351 -23.26 -2.47 3.64
CA GLU A 351 -21.93 -3.06 3.59
C GLU A 351 -21.69 -3.96 2.39
N CYS A 352 -20.52 -3.81 1.78
CA CYS A 352 -20.15 -4.66 0.67
C CYS A 352 -19.85 -6.05 1.22
N GLY A 353 -20.57 -7.05 0.71
CA GLY A 353 -20.27 -8.44 1.05
C GLY A 353 -18.82 -8.85 0.79
N ILE A 354 -18.00 -8.12 0.02
CA ILE A 354 -16.59 -8.50 -0.24
C ILE A 354 -15.77 -8.66 1.05
N HIS A 355 -16.02 -7.80 2.05
CA HIS A 355 -15.18 -7.70 3.24
C HIS A 355 -15.65 -8.55 4.43
N PHE A 356 -16.76 -9.27 4.26
CA PHE A 356 -17.50 -10.05 5.25
C PHE A 356 -17.82 -11.44 4.70
#